data_AF-A0A2K6MVG7-F1
#
_entry.id   AF-A0A2K6MVG7-F1
#
_cell.length_a   1.000
_cell.length_b   1.000
_cell.length_c   1.000
_cell.angle_alpha   90.00
_cell.angle_beta   90.00
_cell.angle_gamma   90.00
#
_symmetry.space_group_name_H-M   'P 1'
#
loop_
_entity.id
_entity.type
_entity.pdbx_description
1 polymer ?
#
loop_
_entity_poly.entity_id
_entity_poly.type
_entity_poly.pdbx_seq_one_letter_code
_entity_poly.pdbx_strand_id
1 'polypeptide(L)'
;MAAARCWRPMLRRPSLSLHTAADAAATATETTCQDVAATPVARYPPIVASMTADSEAARLRRIERWQATVHAAESVDEKLRILTKMQFMKYMVYPQTFALNADRWYQYFTKTVFLSGLPPPPAEPEPEPEPALDLAALRAVACDCLLQEHFYLGRKRRVHRYQESEVISLPFLDQLVATLVGLLSPHNPALAAAALDYRRPVHFYWVRGEEIIPRGHRKGRIDNLRYQIDDKPNNQIRISKQLAE
;
A
#
# COMPACT_ATOMS: atom_id res chain seq x y z
N MET A 1 58.70 27.91 -1.83
CA MET A 1 59.32 27.21 -2.98
C MET A 1 58.30 26.24 -3.54
N ALA A 2 57.84 26.51 -4.76
CA ALA A 2 56.83 25.71 -5.46
C ALA A 2 57.49 24.49 -6.12
N ALA A 3 56.90 23.31 -5.94
CA ALA A 3 57.27 22.10 -6.67
C ALA A 3 56.06 21.60 -7.46
N ALA A 4 56.04 21.95 -8.74
CA ALA A 4 55.06 21.48 -9.72
C ALA A 4 55.25 19.98 -9.98
N ARG A 5 54.20 19.18 -9.75
CA ARG A 5 54.15 17.78 -10.17
C ARG A 5 53.41 17.70 -11.50
N CYS A 6 54.18 17.59 -12.58
CA CYS A 6 53.70 17.36 -13.94
C CYS A 6 52.87 16.08 -14.05
N TRP A 7 51.70 16.20 -14.67
CA TRP A 7 50.86 15.09 -15.08
C TRP A 7 51.38 14.56 -16.42
N ARG A 8 51.68 13.25 -16.49
CA ARG A 8 51.95 12.55 -17.76
C ARG A 8 50.64 11.98 -18.31
N PRO A 9 50.25 12.26 -19.56
CA PRO A 9 49.12 11.58 -20.17
C PRO A 9 49.54 10.17 -20.59
N MET A 10 48.87 9.15 -20.06
CA MET A 10 48.95 7.78 -20.57
C MET A 10 48.24 7.73 -21.93
N LEU A 11 48.98 7.36 -22.97
CA LEU A 11 48.49 7.12 -24.31
C LEU A 11 47.51 5.94 -24.31
N ARG A 12 46.27 6.21 -24.73
CA ARG A 12 45.26 5.20 -25.07
C ARG A 12 45.80 4.28 -26.17
N ARG A 13 45.80 2.97 -25.91
CA ARG A 13 45.96 1.95 -26.96
C ARG A 13 44.69 1.89 -27.81
N PRO A 14 44.78 1.86 -29.16
CA PRO A 14 43.61 1.65 -30.01
C PRO A 14 43.11 0.21 -29.88
N SER A 15 41.82 0.07 -29.56
CA SER A 15 41.06 -1.16 -29.67
C SER A 15 40.94 -1.56 -31.15
N LEU A 16 41.35 -2.78 -31.48
CA LEU A 16 41.08 -3.46 -32.75
C LEU A 16 39.56 -3.56 -32.97
N SER A 17 39.05 -2.90 -34.00
CA SER A 17 37.66 -2.99 -34.46
C SER A 17 37.44 -4.28 -35.24
N LEU A 18 36.63 -5.19 -34.70
CA LEU A 18 36.14 -6.41 -35.36
C LEU A 18 34.95 -6.11 -36.29
N HIS A 19 35.11 -5.20 -37.25
CA HIS A 19 34.07 -4.89 -38.24
C HIS A 19 34.68 -4.73 -39.64
N THR A 20 35.24 -5.82 -40.16
CA THR A 20 35.63 -5.92 -41.58
C THR A 20 35.54 -7.38 -42.04
N ALA A 21 34.33 -7.95 -42.02
CA ALA A 21 34.08 -9.28 -42.57
C ALA A 21 32.62 -9.51 -43.01
N ALA A 22 31.90 -8.45 -43.41
CA ALA A 22 30.48 -8.56 -43.78
C ALA A 22 30.08 -7.81 -45.07
N ASP A 23 31.03 -7.44 -45.93
CA ASP A 23 30.75 -6.77 -47.23
C ASP A 23 31.50 -7.42 -48.39
N ALA A 24 31.49 -8.76 -48.46
CA ALA A 24 32.01 -9.51 -49.60
C ALA A 24 31.25 -10.81 -49.83
N ALA A 25 29.93 -10.72 -50.07
CA ALA A 25 29.14 -11.82 -50.64
C ALA A 25 27.85 -11.32 -51.31
N ALA A 26 27.90 -10.20 -52.02
CA ALA A 26 26.82 -9.73 -52.88
C ALA A 26 27.24 -9.81 -54.35
N THR A 27 27.36 -11.04 -54.87
CA THR A 27 27.24 -11.38 -56.30
C THR A 27 27.30 -12.89 -56.46
N ALA A 28 26.15 -13.55 -56.52
CA ALA A 28 25.99 -14.88 -57.12
C ALA A 28 24.52 -15.10 -57.52
N THR A 29 24.23 -14.73 -58.77
CA THR A 29 23.32 -15.39 -59.73
C THR A 29 22.04 -16.06 -59.22
N GLU A 30 20.92 -15.49 -59.67
CA GLU A 30 19.60 -16.12 -59.79
C GLU A 30 19.70 -17.48 -60.51
N THR A 31 19.28 -18.54 -59.83
CA THR A 31 18.78 -19.75 -60.49
C THR A 31 17.56 -20.22 -59.72
N THR A 32 16.43 -20.24 -60.43
CA THR A 32 15.14 -20.75 -59.99
C THR A 32 15.23 -22.24 -59.68
N CYS A 33 15.08 -22.60 -58.41
CA CYS A 33 14.66 -23.93 -57.97
C CYS A 33 13.76 -23.77 -56.73
N GLN A 34 12.50 -24.17 -56.88
CA GLN A 34 11.53 -24.32 -55.79
C GLN A 34 12.00 -25.41 -54.83
N ASP A 35 12.60 -25.01 -53.71
CA ASP A 35 12.48 -25.71 -52.41
C ASP A 35 13.15 -24.84 -51.33
N VAL A 36 12.44 -23.81 -50.83
CA VAL A 36 12.93 -23.06 -49.66
C VAL A 36 12.52 -23.84 -48.41
N ALA A 37 13.30 -24.88 -48.13
CA ALA A 37 13.34 -25.51 -46.82
C ALA A 37 13.51 -24.40 -45.77
N ALA A 38 12.60 -24.32 -44.81
CA ALA A 38 12.57 -23.27 -43.78
C ALA A 38 13.94 -23.17 -43.08
N THR A 39 14.68 -22.09 -43.35
CA THR A 39 15.97 -21.82 -42.71
C THR A 39 15.76 -21.73 -41.19
N PRO A 40 16.48 -22.51 -40.36
CA PRO A 40 16.25 -22.53 -38.92
C PRO A 40 16.59 -21.16 -38.31
N VAL A 41 15.60 -20.51 -37.71
CA VAL A 41 15.78 -19.25 -36.98
C VAL A 41 16.53 -19.52 -35.69
N ALA A 42 17.64 -18.82 -35.45
CA ALA A 42 18.45 -18.96 -34.24
C ALA A 42 17.62 -18.63 -32.99
N ARG A 43 17.52 -19.59 -32.06
CA ARG A 43 16.86 -19.41 -30.77
C ARG A 43 17.90 -19.39 -29.66
N TYR A 44 18.38 -18.20 -29.34
CA TYR A 44 19.29 -18.00 -28.22
C TYR A 44 18.56 -18.15 -26.87
N PRO A 45 19.26 -18.61 -25.83
CA PRO A 45 18.69 -18.64 -24.49
C PRO A 45 18.43 -17.22 -23.97
N PRO A 46 17.45 -17.03 -23.07
CA PRO A 46 17.19 -15.73 -22.47
C PRO A 46 18.37 -15.30 -21.58
N ILE A 47 18.68 -14.01 -21.60
CA ILE A 47 19.74 -13.41 -20.77
C ILE A 47 19.19 -13.20 -19.36
N VAL A 48 19.34 -14.23 -18.52
CA VAL A 48 18.84 -14.23 -17.12
C VAL A 48 19.86 -14.83 -16.17
N ALA A 49 19.99 -14.26 -14.97
CA ALA A 49 20.95 -14.71 -13.95
C ALA A 49 20.63 -16.13 -13.44
N SER A 50 21.59 -16.93 -12.99
CA SER A 50 21.33 -18.28 -12.45
C SER A 50 20.38 -18.28 -11.23
N MET A 51 19.63 -19.38 -11.00
CA MET A 51 18.65 -19.47 -9.90
C MET A 51 19.23 -19.93 -8.56
N THR A 52 20.19 -20.86 -8.59
CA THR A 52 20.67 -21.60 -7.41
C THR A 52 21.97 -21.05 -6.84
N ALA A 53 22.62 -20.11 -7.52
CA ALA A 53 23.87 -19.51 -7.04
C ALA A 53 23.65 -18.68 -5.75
N ASP A 54 24.73 -18.56 -4.97
CA ASP A 54 24.81 -17.65 -3.82
C ASP A 54 25.30 -16.27 -4.28
N SER A 55 24.42 -15.52 -4.95
CA SER A 55 24.68 -14.17 -5.44
C SER A 55 23.43 -13.29 -5.34
N GLU A 56 23.61 -11.97 -5.36
CA GLU A 56 22.50 -11.02 -5.32
C GLU A 56 21.56 -11.15 -6.53
N ALA A 57 22.12 -11.38 -7.73
CA ALA A 57 21.31 -11.60 -8.92
C ALA A 57 20.45 -12.88 -8.82
N ALA A 58 20.99 -13.94 -8.21
CA ALA A 58 20.22 -15.16 -7.94
C ALA A 58 19.13 -14.93 -6.88
N ARG A 59 19.38 -14.08 -5.89
CA ARG A 59 18.39 -13.66 -4.89
C ARG A 59 17.22 -12.91 -5.53
N LEU A 60 17.50 -11.94 -6.40
CA LEU A 60 16.47 -11.20 -7.14
C LEU A 60 15.63 -12.12 -8.02
N ARG A 61 16.26 -13.04 -8.75
CA ARG A 61 15.53 -14.03 -9.57
C ARG A 61 14.63 -14.96 -8.74
N ARG A 62 15.04 -15.29 -7.51
CA ARG A 62 14.18 -16.07 -6.58
C ARG A 62 12.97 -15.25 -6.10
N ILE A 63 13.15 -13.94 -5.86
CA ILE A 63 12.07 -13.01 -5.50
C ILE A 63 11.08 -12.89 -6.66
N GLU A 64 11.56 -12.65 -7.89
CA GLU A 64 10.72 -12.58 -9.10
C GLU A 64 9.91 -13.85 -9.31
N ARG A 65 10.53 -15.03 -9.15
CA ARG A 65 9.82 -16.30 -9.24
C ARG A 65 8.71 -16.40 -8.20
N TRP A 66 8.99 -16.03 -6.95
CA TRP A 66 7.97 -16.06 -5.90
C TRP A 66 6.83 -15.06 -6.20
N GLN A 67 7.14 -13.87 -6.70
CA GLN A 67 6.13 -12.92 -7.16
C GLN A 67 5.30 -13.51 -8.31
N ALA A 68 5.93 -14.20 -9.27
CA ALA A 68 5.21 -14.88 -10.35
C ALA A 68 4.26 -15.96 -9.81
N THR A 69 4.64 -16.71 -8.76
CA THR A 69 3.72 -17.67 -8.11
C THR A 69 2.55 -16.99 -7.41
N VAL A 70 2.73 -15.78 -6.85
CA VAL A 70 1.63 -14.99 -6.29
C VAL A 70 0.71 -14.48 -7.40
N HIS A 71 1.25 -14.01 -8.52
CA HIS A 71 0.45 -13.57 -9.66
C HIS A 71 -0.36 -14.71 -10.29
N ALA A 72 0.21 -15.92 -10.34
CA ALA A 72 -0.43 -17.10 -10.90
C ALA A 72 -1.55 -17.68 -10.01
N ALA A 73 -1.68 -17.26 -8.75
CA ALA A 73 -2.75 -17.73 -7.87
C ALA A 73 -4.11 -17.18 -8.32
N GLU A 74 -5.13 -18.04 -8.32
CA GLU A 74 -6.47 -17.72 -8.84
C GLU A 74 -7.34 -16.98 -7.82
N SER A 75 -7.15 -17.29 -6.52
CA SER A 75 -7.94 -16.70 -5.43
C SER A 75 -7.17 -15.66 -4.61
N VAL A 76 -7.91 -14.69 -4.07
CA VAL A 76 -7.38 -13.69 -3.12
C VAL A 76 -6.89 -14.37 -1.84
N ASP A 77 -7.58 -15.40 -1.36
CA ASP A 77 -7.20 -16.11 -0.13
C ASP A 77 -5.84 -16.80 -0.27
N GLU A 78 -5.57 -17.38 -1.45
CA GLU A 78 -4.27 -17.97 -1.78
C GLU A 78 -3.18 -16.91 -1.84
N LYS A 79 -3.46 -15.77 -2.49
CA LYS A 79 -2.52 -14.64 -2.54
C LYS A 79 -2.19 -14.15 -1.13
N LEU A 80 -3.20 -13.91 -0.31
CA LEU A 80 -3.02 -13.49 1.09
C LEU A 80 -2.24 -14.54 1.87
N ARG A 81 -2.54 -15.83 1.69
CA ARG A 81 -1.80 -16.92 2.33
C ARG A 81 -0.33 -16.93 1.93
N ILE A 82 0.00 -16.78 0.65
CA ILE A 82 1.39 -16.77 0.17
C ILE A 82 2.14 -15.54 0.70
N LEU A 83 1.50 -14.36 0.66
CA LEU A 83 2.10 -13.10 1.11
C LEU A 83 2.36 -13.09 2.64
N THR A 84 1.46 -13.66 3.44
CA THR A 84 1.52 -13.62 4.91
C THR A 84 2.10 -14.87 5.56
N LYS A 85 2.50 -15.88 4.78
CA LYS A 85 3.06 -17.15 5.28
C LYS A 85 4.35 -16.97 6.09
N MET A 86 5.24 -16.09 5.63
CA MET A 86 6.57 -15.94 6.22
C MET A 86 6.53 -14.94 7.38
N GLN A 87 6.84 -15.41 8.59
CA GLN A 87 6.88 -14.57 9.78
C GLN A 87 8.33 -14.14 10.07
N PHE A 88 8.59 -12.85 9.89
CA PHE A 88 9.85 -12.20 10.24
C PHE A 88 9.59 -11.08 11.25
N MET A 89 10.67 -10.55 11.85
CA MET A 89 10.58 -9.35 12.68
C MET A 89 9.99 -8.20 11.87
N LYS A 90 8.98 -7.55 12.46
CA LYS A 90 8.21 -6.46 11.87
C LYS A 90 7.94 -5.37 12.91
N TYR A 91 7.86 -4.12 12.47
CA TYR A 91 7.50 -2.98 13.29
C TYR A 91 5.99 -2.97 13.55
N MET A 92 5.61 -2.76 14.81
CA MET A 92 4.23 -2.52 15.20
C MET A 92 3.94 -1.02 15.14
N VAL A 93 3.09 -0.63 14.20
CA VAL A 93 2.66 0.75 14.00
C VAL A 93 1.31 0.92 14.69
N TYR A 94 1.30 1.64 15.81
CA TYR A 94 0.10 1.90 16.60
C TYR A 94 -0.51 3.26 16.19
N PRO A 95 -1.72 3.30 15.57
CA PRO A 95 -2.32 4.56 15.14
C PRO A 95 -2.47 5.58 16.29
N GLN A 96 -2.90 5.11 17.46
CA GLN A 96 -2.99 5.91 18.69
C GLN A 96 -1.67 5.87 19.45
N THR A 97 -0.67 6.61 18.95
CA THR A 97 0.67 6.69 19.54
C THR A 97 0.89 7.99 20.33
N PHE A 98 1.74 7.90 21.35
CA PHE A 98 2.20 9.05 22.16
C PHE A 98 3.54 9.63 21.67
N ALA A 99 4.10 9.12 20.57
CA ALA A 99 5.37 9.58 20.05
C ALA A 99 5.29 11.00 19.47
N LEU A 100 6.36 11.79 19.68
CA LEU A 100 6.46 13.15 19.17
C LEU A 100 6.65 13.16 17.66
N ASN A 101 5.94 14.06 16.95
CA ASN A 101 5.99 14.24 15.49
C ASN A 101 5.75 12.94 14.70
N ALA A 102 4.93 12.03 15.24
CA ALA A 102 4.64 10.72 14.63
C ALA A 102 3.99 10.83 13.24
N ASP A 103 3.27 11.92 13.00
CA ASP A 103 2.64 12.27 11.72
C ASP A 103 3.65 12.25 10.55
N ARG A 104 4.82 12.89 10.72
CA ARG A 104 5.87 12.93 9.68
C ARG A 104 6.49 11.57 9.44
N TRP A 105 6.68 10.77 10.49
CA TRP A 105 7.18 9.41 10.36
C TRP A 105 6.18 8.52 9.61
N TYR A 106 4.88 8.68 9.90
CA TYR A 106 3.84 7.88 9.26
C TYR A 106 3.72 8.23 7.79
N GLN A 107 3.78 9.52 7.43
CA GLN A 107 3.86 9.97 6.04
C GLN A 107 5.02 9.31 5.28
N TYR A 108 6.20 9.18 5.92
CA TYR A 108 7.33 8.47 5.32
C TYR A 108 7.08 6.97 5.16
N PHE A 109 6.53 6.31 6.20
CA PHE A 109 6.25 4.86 6.18
C PHE A 109 5.16 4.46 5.17
N THR A 110 4.15 5.30 4.96
CA THR A 110 3.03 5.04 4.05
C THR A 110 3.16 5.75 2.70
N LYS A 111 4.18 6.61 2.53
CA LYS A 111 4.38 7.45 1.34
C LYS A 111 3.15 8.34 1.07
N THR A 112 2.58 8.93 2.11
CA THR A 112 1.45 9.86 2.02
C THR A 112 1.90 11.31 2.18
N VAL A 113 1.10 12.23 1.65
CA VAL A 113 1.29 13.68 1.80
C VAL A 113 0.06 14.25 2.49
N PHE A 114 0.28 15.07 3.51
CA PHE A 114 -0.79 15.78 4.20
C PHE A 114 -1.10 17.09 3.49
N LEU A 115 -2.39 17.31 3.22
CA LEU A 115 -2.93 18.56 2.70
C LEU A 115 -3.92 19.12 3.73
N SER A 116 -3.82 20.41 4.01
CA SER A 116 -4.74 21.09 4.92
C SER A 116 -6.08 21.36 4.25
N GLY A 117 -7.19 21.03 4.93
CA GLY A 117 -8.54 21.27 4.45
C GLY A 117 -9.22 19.99 3.95
N LEU A 118 -10.33 20.16 3.24
CA LEU A 118 -11.09 19.08 2.61
C LEU A 118 -10.77 18.99 1.11
N PRO A 119 -10.99 17.83 0.46
CA PRO A 119 -10.91 17.72 -1.00
C PRO A 119 -11.86 18.69 -1.70
N PRO A 120 -11.51 19.21 -2.89
CA PRO A 120 -12.41 20.03 -3.68
C PRO A 120 -13.66 19.21 -4.07
N PRO A 121 -14.86 19.81 -4.06
CA PRO A 121 -16.07 19.10 -4.47
C PRO A 121 -15.96 18.69 -5.95
N PRO A 122 -16.39 17.47 -6.32
CA PRO A 122 -16.39 17.05 -7.71
C PRO A 122 -17.35 17.93 -8.51
N ALA A 123 -16.92 18.37 -9.70
CA ALA A 123 -17.74 19.16 -10.62
C ALA A 123 -18.72 18.22 -11.36
N GLU A 124 -19.73 17.74 -10.65
CA GLU A 124 -20.84 16.96 -11.20
C GLU A 124 -21.96 17.87 -11.72
N PRO A 125 -22.79 17.41 -12.69
CA PRO A 125 -23.89 18.20 -13.24
C PRO A 125 -24.92 18.60 -12.16
N GLU A 126 -25.59 19.73 -12.36
CA GLU A 126 -26.51 20.37 -11.41
C GLU A 126 -27.51 19.38 -10.77
N PRO A 127 -27.70 19.43 -9.43
CA PRO A 127 -28.51 18.46 -8.72
C PRO A 127 -30.01 18.59 -9.05
N GLU A 128 -30.64 17.44 -9.30
CA GLU A 128 -32.09 17.22 -9.19
C GLU A 128 -32.59 17.62 -7.79
N PRO A 129 -33.89 17.93 -7.59
CA PRO A 129 -34.40 18.49 -6.33
C PRO A 129 -34.02 17.63 -5.13
N GLU A 130 -33.06 18.13 -4.35
CA GLU A 130 -32.54 17.45 -3.18
C GLU A 130 -33.64 17.38 -2.11
N PRO A 131 -33.85 16.20 -1.47
CA PRO A 131 -34.68 16.14 -0.28
C PRO A 131 -34.13 17.11 0.78
N ALA A 132 -34.97 18.03 1.23
CA ALA A 132 -34.57 19.06 2.19
C ALA A 132 -34.10 18.41 3.51
N LEU A 133 -32.81 18.55 3.81
CA LEU A 133 -32.22 18.01 5.02
C LEU A 133 -32.63 18.85 6.24
N ASP A 134 -33.41 18.25 7.15
CA ASP A 134 -33.79 18.91 8.41
C ASP A 134 -32.63 18.89 9.42
N LEU A 135 -31.82 19.96 9.38
CA LEU A 135 -30.71 20.16 10.31
C LEU A 135 -31.17 20.36 11.75
N ALA A 136 -32.38 20.88 11.99
CA ALA A 136 -32.88 21.12 13.34
C ALA A 136 -33.20 19.79 14.03
N ALA A 137 -33.82 18.86 13.30
CA ALA A 137 -34.04 17.48 13.79
C ALA A 137 -32.71 16.76 14.06
N LEU A 138 -31.73 16.83 13.15
CA LEU A 138 -30.42 16.20 13.36
C LEU A 138 -29.70 16.78 14.59
N ARG A 139 -29.76 18.10 14.79
CA ARG A 139 -29.20 18.76 15.96
C ARG A 139 -29.89 18.31 17.24
N ALA A 140 -31.23 18.23 17.25
CA ALA A 140 -31.99 17.77 18.41
C ALA A 140 -31.58 16.33 18.80
N VAL A 141 -31.54 15.41 17.83
CA VAL A 141 -31.13 14.02 18.08
C VAL A 141 -29.69 13.92 18.58
N ALA A 142 -28.77 14.71 18.04
CA ALA A 142 -27.39 14.75 18.52
C ALA A 142 -27.31 15.24 19.98
N CYS A 143 -28.09 16.28 20.33
CA CYS A 143 -28.19 16.78 21.70
C CYS A 143 -28.83 15.75 22.64
N ASP A 144 -29.86 15.04 22.21
CA ASP A 144 -30.53 14.01 23.00
C ASP A 144 -29.58 12.84 23.29
N CYS A 145 -28.85 12.35 22.28
CA CYS A 145 -27.83 11.30 22.46
C CYS A 145 -26.71 11.76 23.41
N LEU A 146 -26.29 13.02 23.29
CA LEU A 146 -25.25 13.59 24.16
C LEU A 146 -25.73 13.68 25.62
N LEU A 147 -26.90 14.29 25.84
CA LEU A 147 -27.46 14.47 27.19
C LEU A 147 -27.88 13.15 27.82
N GLN A 148 -28.31 12.17 27.03
CA GLN A 148 -28.61 10.83 27.50
C GLN A 148 -27.41 10.25 28.25
N GLU A 149 -26.26 10.13 27.59
CA GLU A 149 -25.11 9.45 28.19
C GLU A 149 -24.39 10.27 29.27
N HIS A 150 -24.41 11.61 29.15
CA HIS A 150 -23.70 12.52 30.05
C HIS A 150 -24.50 12.91 31.30
N PHE A 151 -25.83 12.99 31.22
CA PHE A 151 -26.66 13.55 32.30
C PHE A 151 -27.84 12.66 32.68
N TYR A 152 -28.69 12.29 31.72
CA TYR A 152 -29.95 11.62 32.04
C TYR A 152 -29.80 10.16 32.45
N LEU A 153 -28.79 9.46 31.93
CA LEU A 153 -28.61 8.04 32.20
C LEU A 153 -28.05 7.81 33.61
N GLY A 154 -28.94 7.49 34.54
CA GLY A 154 -28.62 7.17 35.93
C GLY A 154 -27.71 5.95 36.05
N ARG A 155 -26.42 6.17 36.34
CA ARG A 155 -25.44 5.08 36.54
C ARG A 155 -25.53 4.53 37.96
N LYS A 156 -25.49 3.21 38.08
CA LYS A 156 -25.49 2.52 39.39
C LYS A 156 -24.25 2.84 40.24
N ARG A 157 -23.13 3.16 39.59
CA ARG A 157 -21.85 3.50 40.23
C ARG A 157 -21.41 4.89 39.77
N ARG A 158 -20.73 5.62 40.65
CA ARG A 158 -20.04 6.85 40.29
C ARG A 158 -18.97 6.56 39.22
N VAL A 159 -19.06 7.28 38.10
CA VAL A 159 -18.07 7.22 37.03
C VAL A 159 -16.81 7.95 37.50
N HIS A 160 -15.66 7.31 37.32
CA HIS A 160 -14.35 7.89 37.66
C HIS A 160 -13.71 8.48 36.40
N ARG A 161 -12.84 9.48 36.59
CA ARG A 161 -12.20 10.20 35.48
C ARG A 161 -11.51 9.31 34.44
N TYR A 162 -10.86 8.24 34.88
CA TYR A 162 -10.17 7.30 33.98
C TYR A 162 -11.13 6.40 33.17
N GLN A 163 -12.41 6.32 33.57
CA GLN A 163 -13.45 5.53 32.91
C GLN A 163 -14.40 6.38 32.07
N GLU A 164 -14.31 7.71 32.15
CA GLU A 164 -15.25 8.61 31.46
C GLU A 164 -15.29 8.35 29.95
N SER A 165 -14.13 8.20 29.30
CA SER A 165 -14.08 7.94 27.85
C SER A 165 -14.70 6.59 27.47
N GLU A 166 -14.51 5.56 28.27
CA GLU A 166 -15.03 4.21 27.99
C GLU A 166 -16.52 4.09 28.30
N VAL A 167 -17.00 4.71 29.38
CA VAL A 167 -18.38 4.57 29.86
C VAL A 167 -19.32 5.62 29.27
N ILE A 168 -18.82 6.81 28.93
CA ILE A 168 -19.64 7.93 28.44
C ILE A 168 -19.41 8.16 26.95
N SER A 169 -18.16 8.41 26.54
CA SER A 169 -17.88 8.78 25.14
C SER A 169 -18.11 7.63 24.15
N LEU A 170 -17.77 6.40 24.56
CA LEU A 170 -17.88 5.23 23.69
C LEU A 170 -19.35 4.88 23.36
N PRO A 171 -20.27 4.72 24.33
CA PRO A 171 -21.68 4.46 24.02
C PRO A 171 -22.36 5.63 23.31
N PHE A 172 -21.97 6.87 23.63
CA PHE A 172 -22.44 8.06 22.93
C PHE A 172 -22.13 8.00 21.43
N LEU A 173 -20.90 7.64 21.06
CA LEU A 173 -20.48 7.54 19.66
C LEU A 173 -21.22 6.40 18.95
N ASP A 174 -21.40 5.26 19.61
CA ASP A 174 -22.18 4.12 19.11
C ASP A 174 -23.62 4.53 18.78
N GLN A 175 -24.28 5.21 19.71
CA GLN A 175 -25.66 5.68 19.54
C GLN A 175 -25.79 6.79 18.50
N LEU A 176 -24.85 7.73 18.46
CA LEU A 176 -24.85 8.81 17.48
C LEU A 176 -24.71 8.26 16.05
N VAL A 177 -23.79 7.32 15.83
CA VAL A 177 -23.62 6.73 14.49
C VAL A 177 -24.84 5.90 14.10
N ALA A 178 -25.40 5.10 15.02
CA ALA A 178 -26.59 4.30 14.74
C ALA A 178 -27.81 5.16 14.35
N THR A 179 -28.04 6.27 15.07
CA THR A 179 -29.14 7.20 14.78
C THR A 179 -28.94 7.95 13.46
N LEU A 180 -27.73 8.44 13.19
CA LEU A 180 -27.41 9.13 11.93
C LEU A 180 -27.58 8.22 10.72
N VAL A 181 -27.12 6.95 10.79
CA VAL A 181 -27.30 5.99 9.69
C VAL A 181 -28.78 5.75 9.41
N GLY A 182 -29.63 5.67 10.45
CA GLY A 182 -31.07 5.53 10.30
C GLY A 182 -31.74 6.76 9.65
N LEU A 183 -31.42 7.97 10.12
CA LEU A 183 -32.02 9.21 9.63
C LEU A 183 -31.54 9.60 8.23
N LEU A 184 -30.30 9.25 7.88
CA LEU A 184 -29.73 9.54 6.56
C LEU A 184 -30.03 8.46 5.53
N SER A 185 -30.59 7.31 5.91
CA SER A 185 -30.95 6.23 4.97
C SER A 185 -31.92 6.66 3.85
N PRO A 186 -32.95 7.51 4.08
CA PRO A 186 -33.81 8.01 3.01
C PRO A 186 -33.10 8.95 2.02
N HIS A 187 -32.08 9.68 2.49
CA HIS A 187 -31.29 10.61 1.70
C HIS A 187 -30.16 9.89 0.95
N ASN A 188 -29.62 8.82 1.53
CA ASN A 188 -28.58 7.99 0.96
C ASN A 188 -28.92 6.49 1.11
N PRO A 189 -29.48 5.85 0.06
CA PRO A 189 -29.91 4.46 0.14
C PRO A 189 -28.73 3.48 0.30
N ALA A 190 -27.50 3.89 -0.01
CA ALA A 190 -26.33 3.05 0.22
C ALA A 190 -26.11 2.75 1.71
N LEU A 191 -26.54 3.64 2.60
CA LEU A 191 -26.43 3.45 4.05
C LEU A 191 -27.44 2.42 4.58
N ALA A 192 -28.61 2.29 3.96
CA ALA A 192 -29.63 1.32 4.38
C ALA A 192 -29.16 -0.13 4.22
N ALA A 193 -28.37 -0.41 3.18
CA ALA A 193 -27.76 -1.71 2.92
C ALA A 193 -26.32 -1.85 3.46
N ALA A 194 -25.82 -0.83 4.17
CA ALA A 194 -24.47 -0.84 4.71
C ALA A 194 -24.38 -1.73 5.98
N ALA A 195 -23.22 -2.35 6.17
CA ALA A 195 -22.92 -3.07 7.40
C ALA A 195 -22.23 -2.14 8.40
N LEU A 196 -22.88 -1.89 9.54
CA LEU A 196 -22.32 -1.15 10.66
C LEU A 196 -21.68 -2.14 11.65
N ASP A 197 -20.36 -2.12 11.75
CA ASP A 197 -19.63 -2.95 12.71
C ASP A 197 -19.14 -2.11 13.90
N TYR A 198 -19.23 -2.68 15.10
CA TYR A 198 -18.75 -2.08 16.35
C TYR A 198 -17.47 -2.77 16.83
N ARG A 199 -16.42 -1.99 17.10
CA ARG A 199 -15.15 -2.44 17.72
C ARG A 199 -14.50 -3.60 16.97
N ARG A 200 -14.60 -3.63 15.65
CA ARG A 200 -14.02 -4.69 14.81
C ARG A 200 -12.55 -4.37 14.51
N PRO A 201 -11.61 -5.31 14.71
CA PRO A 201 -10.20 -5.04 14.45
C PRO A 201 -9.92 -4.94 12.94
N VAL A 202 -8.99 -4.07 12.58
CA VAL A 202 -8.49 -3.85 11.22
C VAL A 202 -6.98 -4.04 11.23
N HIS A 203 -6.53 -4.94 10.36
CA HIS A 203 -5.12 -5.32 10.27
C HIS A 203 -4.57 -5.02 8.88
N PHE A 204 -3.35 -4.50 8.81
CA PHE A 204 -2.67 -4.26 7.54
C PHE A 204 -1.18 -4.54 7.66
N TYR A 205 -0.64 -5.31 6.71
CA TYR A 205 0.77 -5.68 6.63
C TYR A 205 1.35 -5.18 5.31
N TRP A 206 2.49 -4.50 5.36
CA TRP A 206 3.21 -4.05 4.18
C TRP A 206 4.72 -3.96 4.41
N VAL A 207 5.45 -3.75 3.32
CA VAL A 207 6.90 -3.60 3.29
C VAL A 207 7.24 -2.23 2.72
N ARG A 208 8.14 -1.49 3.38
CA ARG A 208 8.56 -0.16 2.90
C ARG A 208 10.02 0.09 3.22
N GLY A 209 10.87 0.12 2.20
CA GLY A 209 12.30 0.39 2.33
C GLY A 209 13.11 -0.84 2.74
N GLU A 210 14.42 -0.66 2.74
CA GLU A 210 15.42 -1.70 3.01
C GLU A 210 16.48 -1.14 3.96
N GLU A 211 17.07 -2.01 4.76
CA GLU A 211 18.17 -1.69 5.68
C GLU A 211 19.27 -2.76 5.59
N ILE A 212 20.52 -2.35 5.81
CA ILE A 212 21.64 -3.29 5.97
C ILE A 212 21.74 -3.66 7.45
N ILE A 213 21.66 -4.95 7.74
CA ILE A 213 21.73 -5.45 9.12
C ILE A 213 23.07 -5.02 9.76
N PRO A 214 23.06 -4.26 10.88
CA PRO A 214 24.29 -3.67 11.43
C PRO A 214 25.15 -4.66 12.21
N ARG A 215 24.53 -5.65 12.88
CA ARG A 215 25.21 -6.59 13.81
C ARG A 215 24.61 -8.00 13.72
N GLY A 216 25.33 -8.98 14.27
CA GLY A 216 24.94 -10.39 14.29
C GLY A 216 25.42 -11.19 13.08
N HIS A 217 25.01 -12.45 13.00
CA HIS A 217 25.49 -13.39 11.96
C HIS A 217 25.01 -13.04 10.53
N ARG A 218 23.99 -12.19 10.39
CA ARG A 218 23.49 -11.67 9.10
C ARG A 218 24.01 -10.28 8.75
N LYS A 219 25.05 -9.80 9.44
CA LYS A 219 25.62 -8.46 9.22
C LYS A 219 26.00 -8.25 7.75
N GLY A 220 25.71 -7.06 7.23
CA GLY A 220 26.05 -6.68 5.85
C GLY A 220 25.07 -7.19 4.79
N ARG A 221 24.05 -7.98 5.18
CA ARG A 221 22.99 -8.41 4.26
C ARG A 221 21.86 -7.39 4.23
N ILE A 222 21.31 -7.18 3.04
CA ILE A 222 20.12 -6.34 2.82
C ILE A 222 18.89 -7.09 3.33
N ASP A 223 18.10 -6.44 4.19
CA ASP A 223 16.81 -6.94 4.67
C ASP A 223 15.71 -5.88 4.51
N ASN A 224 14.48 -6.34 4.37
CA ASN A 224 13.32 -5.50 4.11
C ASN A 224 12.70 -5.03 5.43
N LEU A 225 12.29 -3.76 5.47
CA LEU A 225 11.56 -3.21 6.62
C LEU A 225 10.07 -3.54 6.50
N ARG A 226 9.58 -4.32 7.46
CA ARG A 226 8.22 -4.88 7.50
C ARG A 226 7.41 -4.16 8.56
N TYR A 227 6.18 -3.79 8.24
CA TYR A 227 5.29 -3.02 9.11
C TYR A 227 3.95 -3.73 9.27
N GLN A 228 3.35 -3.59 10.45
CA GLN A 228 2.03 -4.09 10.79
C GLN A 228 1.26 -2.99 11.53
N ILE A 229 0.03 -2.70 11.08
CA ILE A 229 -0.95 -1.95 11.85
C ILE A 229 -1.98 -2.94 12.39
N ASP A 230 -2.23 -2.85 13.69
CA ASP A 230 -3.32 -3.54 14.37
C ASP A 230 -4.17 -2.46 15.04
N ASP A 231 -5.24 -2.04 14.37
CA ASP A 231 -6.15 -1.01 14.83
C ASP A 231 -7.50 -1.61 15.25
N LYS A 232 -8.21 -0.90 16.12
CA LYS A 232 -9.55 -1.26 16.56
C LYS A 232 -10.40 0.01 16.61
N PRO A 233 -10.93 0.47 15.46
CA PRO A 233 -11.80 1.62 15.43
C PRO A 233 -13.05 1.37 16.25
N ASN A 234 -13.67 2.44 16.75
CA ASN A 234 -14.91 2.31 17.50
C ASN A 234 -16.04 1.80 16.61
N ASN A 235 -16.28 2.47 15.48
CA ASN A 235 -17.32 2.14 14.52
C ASN A 235 -16.75 2.16 13.10
N GLN A 236 -17.23 1.27 12.24
CA GLN A 236 -16.93 1.28 10.80
C GLN A 236 -18.17 0.97 9.98
N ILE A 237 -18.33 1.67 8.85
CA ILE A 237 -19.44 1.48 7.91
C ILE A 237 -18.87 0.86 6.64
N ARG A 238 -19.29 -0.37 6.32
CA ARG A 238 -18.88 -1.08 5.10
C ARG A 238 -20.02 -1.09 4.09
N ILE A 239 -19.73 -0.63 2.88
CA ILE A 239 -20.63 -0.65 1.73
C ILE A 239 -20.14 -1.64 0.67
N SER A 240 -21.04 -2.09 -0.20
CA SER A 240 -20.74 -3.09 -1.24
C SER A 240 -20.06 -2.50 -2.48
N LYS A 241 -20.25 -1.21 -2.74
CA LYS A 241 -19.68 -0.49 -3.88
C LYS A 241 -18.57 0.45 -3.42
N GLN A 242 -17.58 0.68 -4.27
CA GLN A 242 -16.52 1.66 -4.04
C GLN A 242 -17.08 3.08 -4.14
N LEU A 243 -16.55 4.01 -3.33
CA LEU A 243 -16.85 5.44 -3.45
C LEU A 243 -16.15 6.05 -4.68
N ALA A 244 -16.60 7.22 -5.11
CA ALA A 244 -15.91 8.01 -6.13
C ALA A 244 -14.48 8.39 -5.68
N GLU A 245 -13.58 8.59 -6.64
CA GLU A 245 -12.17 8.95 -6.42
C GLU A 245 -11.94 10.43 -6.13
#